data_AF-A0AAU5VLP5-F1
#
_entry.id   AF-A0AAU5VLP5-F1
#
_cell.length_a   1.000
_cell.length_b   1.000
_cell.length_c   1.000
_cell.angle_alpha   90.00
_cell.angle_beta   90.00
_cell.angle_gamma   90.00
#
_symmetry.space_group_name_H-M   'P 1'
#
loop_
_entity.id
_entity.type
_entity.pdbx_description
1 polymer ?
#
loop_
_entity_poly.entity_id
_entity_poly.type
_entity_poly.pdbx_seq_one_letter_code
_entity_poly.pdbx_strand_id
1 'polypeptide(L)'
;MSRPAVGALQTLVIAACYYGAGRLGLMRRLTVEGAVFTPIWPPTGVAVAALLLLGIQAWLGIAIGALLVVLSLSSFTSLQLSAAGIVAGNTVAPVCAYLLLLAVHFRTDLSRFRDGLALVFLAALGAMTISATVDVGLLVVTDKLALGDFWPVWLAWWVGDAMGVLIVAPVILMLYAVRTPVSLTRWKEAAVILVVAAVMVPVATRSSISMLFLIYPLLIWAALRFELPGSVVCALFASVMATVAATEAVGPFYRLSHTEVMIKLQAFNGTMALTALLLSAVITEQRNTRRSVERACQELVEVLEHLTAGNPTPRPPPLEEDGHT
;
A
#
# COMPACT_ATOMS: atom_id res chain seq x y z
N MET A 1 25.38 -18.27 3.62
CA MET A 1 24.52 -18.83 2.55
C MET A 1 25.06 -18.39 1.20
N SER A 2 25.12 -19.27 0.21
CA SER A 2 25.50 -18.90 -1.15
C SER A 2 24.47 -17.91 -1.73
N ARG A 3 24.91 -16.93 -2.55
CA ARG A 3 24.03 -15.98 -3.25
C ARG A 3 22.78 -16.62 -3.90
N PRO A 4 22.87 -17.79 -4.57
CA PRO A 4 21.67 -18.46 -5.11
C PRO A 4 20.69 -18.96 -4.04
N ALA A 5 21.17 -19.43 -2.88
CA ALA A 5 20.29 -19.90 -1.81
C ALA A 5 19.47 -18.75 -1.20
N VAL A 6 20.04 -17.55 -1.13
CA VAL A 6 19.33 -16.34 -0.67
C VAL A 6 18.23 -15.95 -1.67
N GLY A 7 18.53 -15.94 -2.96
CA GLY A 7 17.54 -15.63 -4.01
C GLY A 7 16.39 -16.64 -4.06
N ALA A 8 16.70 -17.93 -3.92
CA ALA A 8 15.67 -18.98 -3.85
C ALA A 8 14.78 -18.80 -2.61
N LEU A 9 15.36 -18.53 -1.44
CA LEU A 9 14.59 -18.30 -0.21
C LEU A 9 13.70 -17.04 -0.34
N GLN A 10 14.22 -15.94 -0.89
CA GLN A 10 13.44 -14.73 -1.14
C GLN A 10 12.24 -15.02 -2.06
N THR A 11 12.47 -15.74 -3.15
CA THR A 11 11.42 -16.15 -4.10
C THR A 11 10.33 -16.96 -3.40
N LEU A 12 10.71 -17.94 -2.57
CA LEU A 12 9.78 -18.77 -1.80
C LEU A 12 8.98 -17.97 -0.78
N VAL A 13 9.62 -17.04 -0.06
CA VAL A 13 8.93 -16.17 0.91
C VAL A 13 7.92 -15.27 0.21
N ILE A 14 8.28 -14.65 -0.91
CA ILE A 14 7.37 -13.80 -1.69
C ILE A 14 6.18 -14.63 -2.20
N ALA A 15 6.44 -15.81 -2.76
CA ALA A 15 5.39 -16.72 -3.24
C ALA A 15 4.44 -17.13 -2.10
N ALA A 16 4.97 -17.47 -0.93
CA ALA A 16 4.17 -17.83 0.25
C ALA A 16 3.34 -16.65 0.76
N CYS A 17 3.93 -15.45 0.83
CA CYS A 17 3.23 -14.23 1.23
C CYS A 17 2.11 -13.88 0.24
N TYR A 18 2.39 -13.92 -1.07
CA TYR A 18 1.41 -13.67 -2.12
C TYR A 18 0.26 -14.69 -2.05
N TYR A 19 0.58 -15.98 -1.95
CA TYR A 19 -0.42 -17.04 -1.85
C TYR A 19 -1.27 -16.91 -0.58
N GLY A 20 -0.64 -16.68 0.58
CA GLY A 20 -1.35 -16.49 1.85
C GLY A 20 -2.27 -15.26 1.82
N ALA A 21 -1.79 -14.15 1.25
CA ALA A 21 -2.57 -12.94 1.02
C ALA A 21 -3.78 -13.22 0.09
N GLY A 22 -3.60 -14.08 -0.92
CA GLY A 22 -4.66 -14.46 -1.86
C GLY A 22 -5.71 -15.32 -1.18
N ARG A 23 -5.28 -16.30 -0.38
CA ARG A 23 -6.17 -17.12 0.44
C ARG A 23 -6.98 -16.28 1.42
N LEU A 24 -6.36 -15.27 2.04
CA LEU A 24 -7.03 -14.35 2.95
C LEU A 24 -8.09 -13.50 2.23
N GLY A 25 -7.75 -12.91 1.08
CA GLY A 25 -8.72 -12.18 0.26
C GLY A 25 -9.90 -13.08 -0.13
N LEU A 26 -9.61 -14.29 -0.58
CA LEU A 26 -10.60 -15.29 -0.93
C LEU A 26 -11.47 -15.80 0.23
N MET A 27 -11.23 -15.41 1.49
CA MET A 27 -12.16 -15.71 2.60
C MET A 27 -13.37 -14.76 2.61
N ARG A 28 -13.26 -13.57 2.02
CA ARG A 28 -14.29 -12.52 2.04
C ARG A 28 -14.65 -12.10 0.62
N ARG A 29 -15.26 -13.03 -0.10
CA ARG A 29 -15.67 -12.87 -1.50
C ARG A 29 -17.01 -12.15 -1.60
N LEU A 30 -17.15 -11.25 -2.57
CA LEU A 30 -18.43 -10.70 -3.03
C LEU A 30 -18.67 -11.14 -4.47
N THR A 31 -19.92 -11.07 -4.92
CA THR A 31 -20.30 -11.47 -6.28
C THR A 31 -21.00 -10.32 -6.96
N VAL A 32 -20.53 -9.89 -8.14
CA VAL A 32 -21.17 -8.87 -8.99
C VAL A 32 -21.36 -9.50 -10.37
N GLU A 33 -22.59 -9.47 -10.87
CA GLU A 33 -22.97 -10.11 -12.15
C GLU A 33 -22.49 -11.56 -12.29
N GLY A 34 -22.64 -12.36 -11.22
CA GLY A 34 -22.21 -13.76 -11.18
C GLY A 34 -20.69 -13.97 -11.06
N ALA A 35 -19.88 -12.92 -11.26
CA ALA A 35 -18.43 -12.98 -11.09
C ALA A 35 -18.04 -12.74 -9.63
N VAL A 36 -17.26 -13.66 -9.09
CA VAL A 36 -16.73 -13.56 -7.73
C VAL A 36 -15.49 -12.67 -7.73
N PHE A 37 -15.51 -11.60 -6.95
CA PHE A 37 -14.37 -10.69 -6.76
C PHE A 37 -14.12 -10.45 -5.28
N THR A 38 -12.91 -9.97 -4.97
CA THR A 38 -12.55 -9.60 -3.60
C THR A 38 -12.44 -8.08 -3.50
N PRO A 39 -13.16 -7.43 -2.57
CA PRO A 39 -13.15 -5.96 -2.46
C PRO A 39 -11.77 -5.35 -2.25
N ILE A 40 -10.88 -6.11 -1.62
CA ILE A 40 -9.46 -5.81 -1.49
C ILE A 40 -8.75 -7.05 -1.98
N TRP A 41 -7.79 -6.93 -2.88
CA TRP A 41 -6.93 -8.04 -3.28
C TRP A 41 -5.54 -7.87 -2.67
N PRO A 42 -5.30 -8.38 -1.44
CA PRO A 42 -4.02 -8.26 -0.75
C PRO A 42 -2.78 -8.70 -1.55
N PRO A 43 -2.84 -9.74 -2.41
CA PRO A 43 -1.68 -10.18 -3.19
C PRO A 43 -1.03 -9.09 -4.02
N THR A 44 -1.84 -8.22 -4.64
CA THR A 44 -1.33 -7.13 -5.47
C THR A 44 -0.53 -6.13 -4.65
N GLY A 45 -0.98 -5.80 -3.43
CA GLY A 45 -0.22 -4.97 -2.51
C GLY A 45 1.08 -5.63 -2.04
N VAL A 46 1.06 -6.94 -1.77
CA VAL A 46 2.27 -7.73 -1.47
C VAL A 46 3.25 -7.70 -2.65
N ALA A 47 2.76 -7.86 -3.88
CA ALA A 47 3.59 -7.86 -5.08
C ALA A 47 4.28 -6.51 -5.30
N VAL A 48 3.53 -5.41 -5.24
CA VAL A 48 4.10 -4.06 -5.37
C VAL A 48 5.10 -3.76 -4.26
N ALA A 49 4.77 -4.08 -3.00
CA ALA A 49 5.69 -3.88 -1.89
C ALA A 49 6.97 -4.74 -2.02
N ALA A 50 6.85 -6.02 -2.42
CA ALA A 50 7.98 -6.90 -2.64
C ALA A 50 8.91 -6.38 -3.74
N LEU A 51 8.36 -5.90 -4.86
CA LEU A 51 9.14 -5.29 -5.95
C LEU A 51 9.83 -4.00 -5.49
N LEU A 52 9.16 -3.15 -4.71
CA LEU A 52 9.75 -1.92 -4.19
C LEU A 52 10.87 -2.17 -3.16
N LEU A 53 10.78 -3.26 -2.38
CA LEU A 53 11.76 -3.58 -1.33
C LEU A 53 12.92 -4.45 -1.83
N LEU A 54 12.65 -5.39 -2.74
CA LEU A 54 13.60 -6.41 -3.19
C LEU A 54 14.01 -6.23 -4.66
N GLY A 55 13.43 -5.25 -5.35
CA GLY A 55 13.69 -4.95 -6.75
C GLY A 55 13.01 -5.93 -7.71
N ILE A 56 13.42 -5.84 -8.98
CA ILE A 56 12.78 -6.60 -10.07
C ILE A 56 12.79 -8.11 -9.83
N GLN A 57 13.80 -8.65 -9.13
CA GLN A 57 13.95 -10.09 -8.88
C GLN A 57 12.77 -10.73 -8.15
N ALA A 58 11.93 -9.94 -7.47
CA ALA A 58 10.71 -10.40 -6.82
C ALA A 58 9.66 -10.96 -7.81
N TRP A 59 9.75 -10.64 -9.11
CA TRP A 59 8.76 -11.03 -10.12
C TRP A 59 8.53 -12.54 -10.18
N LEU A 60 9.58 -13.35 -9.99
CA LEU A 60 9.47 -14.81 -10.04
C LEU A 60 8.67 -15.36 -8.85
N GLY A 61 8.86 -14.78 -7.66
CA GLY A 61 8.09 -15.15 -6.47
C GLY A 61 6.62 -14.77 -6.62
N ILE A 62 6.34 -13.62 -7.24
CA ILE A 62 4.98 -13.17 -7.56
C ILE A 62 4.32 -14.14 -8.54
N ALA A 63 5.00 -14.51 -9.63
CA ALA A 63 4.47 -15.44 -10.63
C ALA A 63 4.16 -16.82 -10.03
N ILE A 64 5.05 -17.35 -9.19
CA ILE A 64 4.82 -18.62 -8.48
C ILE A 64 3.64 -18.49 -7.52
N GLY A 65 3.58 -17.42 -6.74
CA GLY A 65 2.46 -17.15 -5.83
C GLY A 65 1.12 -17.05 -6.56
N ALA A 66 1.08 -16.31 -7.67
CA ALA A 66 -0.10 -16.17 -8.53
C ALA A 66 -0.53 -17.52 -9.11
N LEU A 67 0.43 -18.33 -9.59
CA LEU A 67 0.17 -19.67 -10.08
C LEU A 67 -0.46 -20.55 -8.98
N LEU A 68 0.08 -20.53 -7.76
CA LEU A 68 -0.48 -21.29 -6.63
C LEU A 68 -1.91 -20.84 -6.28
N VAL A 69 -2.19 -19.53 -6.34
CA VAL A 69 -3.56 -19.02 -6.13
C VAL A 69 -4.49 -19.54 -7.21
N VAL A 70 -4.11 -19.41 -8.49
CA VAL A 70 -4.92 -19.88 -9.64
C VAL A 70 -5.18 -21.38 -9.55
N LEU A 71 -4.16 -22.19 -9.26
CA LEU A 71 -4.30 -23.64 -9.10
C LEU A 71 -5.17 -24.04 -7.89
N SER A 72 -5.25 -23.18 -6.87
CA SER A 72 -6.13 -23.42 -5.71
C SER A 72 -7.62 -23.16 -6.00
N LEU A 73 -7.93 -22.53 -7.14
CA LEU A 73 -9.30 -22.26 -7.57
C LEU A 73 -9.80 -23.41 -8.44
N SER A 74 -10.92 -24.00 -8.04
CA SER A 74 -11.53 -25.18 -8.68
C SER A 74 -11.90 -24.98 -10.15
N SER A 75 -12.05 -23.73 -10.61
CA SER A 75 -12.34 -23.35 -12.00
C SER A 75 -11.13 -23.43 -12.96
N PHE A 76 -9.93 -23.69 -12.43
CA PHE A 76 -8.65 -23.69 -13.17
C PHE A 76 -7.81 -24.95 -12.88
N THR A 77 -8.46 -26.10 -12.74
CA THR A 77 -7.85 -27.42 -12.42
C THR A 77 -6.90 -27.98 -13.49
N SER A 78 -6.77 -27.34 -14.64
CA SER A 78 -5.75 -27.64 -15.66
C SER A 78 -5.03 -26.35 -16.07
N LEU A 79 -3.75 -26.47 -16.47
CA LEU A 79 -2.94 -25.38 -17.04
C LEU A 79 -3.50 -24.97 -18.43
N GLN A 80 -4.66 -24.35 -18.42
CA GLN A 80 -5.30 -23.79 -19.60
C GLN A 80 -4.60 -22.48 -19.98
N LEU A 81 -4.71 -22.08 -21.24
CA LEU A 81 -4.16 -20.81 -21.74
C LEU A 81 -4.63 -19.61 -20.88
N SER A 82 -5.86 -19.67 -20.37
CA SER A 82 -6.40 -18.67 -19.45
C SER A 82 -5.67 -18.62 -18.10
N ALA A 83 -5.28 -19.75 -17.52
CA ALA A 83 -4.53 -19.78 -16.27
C ALA A 83 -3.14 -19.14 -16.44
N ALA A 84 -2.43 -19.47 -17.53
CA ALA A 84 -1.14 -18.86 -17.84
C ALA A 84 -1.26 -17.35 -18.08
N GLY A 85 -2.32 -16.92 -18.78
CA GLY A 85 -2.59 -15.51 -19.02
C GLY A 85 -2.93 -14.73 -17.75
N ILE A 86 -3.72 -15.30 -16.84
CA ILE A 86 -4.04 -14.67 -15.54
C ILE A 86 -2.78 -14.51 -14.68
N VAL A 87 -1.93 -15.55 -14.61
CA VAL A 87 -0.64 -15.48 -13.90
C VAL A 87 0.25 -14.40 -14.50
N ALA A 88 0.29 -14.30 -15.84
CA ALA A 88 1.05 -13.27 -16.52
C ALA A 88 0.50 -11.86 -16.20
N GLY A 89 -0.82 -11.65 -16.28
CA GLY A 89 -1.46 -10.37 -15.95
C GLY A 89 -1.17 -9.91 -14.52
N ASN A 90 -1.35 -10.81 -13.56
CA ASN A 90 -1.11 -10.58 -12.13
C ASN A 90 0.37 -10.42 -11.76
N THR A 91 1.30 -10.77 -12.65
CA THR A 91 2.75 -10.55 -12.47
C THR A 91 3.21 -9.29 -13.18
N VAL A 92 2.79 -9.09 -14.43
CA VAL A 92 3.20 -7.95 -15.27
C VAL A 92 2.65 -6.65 -14.72
N ALA A 93 1.41 -6.61 -14.22
CA ALA A 93 0.83 -5.37 -13.69
C ALA A 93 1.65 -4.79 -12.51
N PRO A 94 2.00 -5.56 -11.45
CA PRO A 94 2.90 -5.08 -10.40
C PRO A 94 4.30 -4.71 -10.90
N VAL A 95 4.84 -5.44 -11.88
CA VAL A 95 6.15 -5.11 -12.48
C VAL A 95 6.09 -3.76 -13.20
N CYS A 96 5.05 -3.51 -13.98
CA CYS A 96 4.80 -2.21 -14.62
C CYS A 96 4.64 -1.10 -13.57
N ALA A 97 3.91 -1.36 -12.48
CA ALA A 97 3.80 -0.42 -11.36
C ALA A 97 5.19 -0.06 -10.79
N TYR A 98 6.02 -1.08 -10.53
CA TYR A 98 7.39 -0.89 -10.04
C TYR A 98 8.24 -0.06 -11.01
N LEU A 99 8.20 -0.34 -12.32
CA LEU A 99 8.97 0.40 -13.32
C LEU A 99 8.52 1.86 -13.43
N LEU A 100 7.21 2.12 -13.38
CA LEU A 100 6.65 3.48 -13.38
C LEU A 100 7.06 4.27 -12.12
N LEU A 101 7.01 3.63 -10.95
CA LEU A 101 7.46 4.23 -9.70
C LEU A 101 8.98 4.50 -9.68
N LEU A 102 9.76 3.61 -10.27
CA LEU A 102 11.20 3.79 -10.43
C LEU A 102 11.53 5.00 -11.30
N ALA A 103 10.80 5.19 -12.41
CA ALA A 103 10.99 6.32 -13.33
C ALA A 103 10.79 7.68 -12.64
N VAL A 104 9.88 7.76 -11.66
CA VAL A 104 9.63 9.00 -10.89
C VAL A 104 10.46 9.13 -9.61
N HIS A 105 11.47 8.27 -9.42
CA HIS A 105 12.35 8.26 -8.25
C HIS A 105 11.59 8.15 -6.93
N PHE A 106 10.61 7.24 -6.90
CA PHE A 106 9.73 7.00 -5.77
C PHE A 106 10.53 6.61 -4.51
N ARG A 107 10.15 7.19 -3.36
CA ARG A 107 10.70 6.81 -2.05
C ARG A 107 9.73 5.93 -1.27
N THR A 108 10.23 4.81 -0.78
CA THR A 108 9.45 3.82 -0.02
C THR A 108 9.07 4.26 1.39
N ASP A 109 9.68 5.34 1.89
CA ASP A 109 9.29 5.98 3.15
C ASP A 109 8.00 6.80 3.02
N LEU A 110 7.49 7.00 1.79
CA LEU A 110 6.29 7.79 1.48
C LEU A 110 6.32 9.17 2.13
N SER A 111 7.52 9.74 2.27
CA SER A 111 7.76 11.00 2.98
C SER A 111 7.38 12.24 2.18
N ARG A 112 7.14 12.10 0.87
CA ARG A 112 6.79 13.19 -0.05
C ARG A 112 5.37 13.06 -0.54
N PHE A 113 4.68 14.18 -0.69
CA PHE A 113 3.37 14.22 -1.31
C PHE A 113 3.33 13.57 -2.71
N ARG A 114 4.39 13.81 -3.50
CA ARG A 114 4.55 13.22 -4.83
C ARG A 114 4.59 11.68 -4.81
N ASP A 115 5.20 11.08 -3.79
CA ASP A 115 5.29 9.61 -3.69
C ASP A 115 3.91 9.02 -3.42
N GLY A 116 3.11 9.64 -2.54
CA GLY A 116 1.71 9.26 -2.32
C GLY A 116 0.87 9.32 -3.62
N LEU A 117 0.99 10.41 -4.39
CA LEU A 117 0.32 10.54 -5.69
C LEU A 117 0.80 9.51 -6.71
N ALA A 118 2.11 9.24 -6.77
CA ALA A 118 2.66 8.24 -7.68
C ALA A 118 2.14 6.84 -7.36
N LEU A 119 2.07 6.48 -6.07
CA LEU A 119 1.49 5.21 -5.64
C LEU A 119 0.01 5.08 -6.03
N VAL A 120 -0.76 6.17 -5.90
CA VAL A 120 -2.17 6.19 -6.28
C VAL A 120 -2.34 6.10 -7.80
N PHE A 121 -1.79 7.04 -8.54
CA PHE A 121 -2.11 7.20 -9.95
C PHE A 121 -1.33 6.25 -10.85
N LEU A 122 -0.04 6.01 -10.58
CA LEU A 122 0.78 5.15 -11.43
C LEU A 122 0.64 3.68 -11.07
N ALA A 123 0.75 3.34 -9.77
CA ALA A 123 0.73 1.95 -9.35
C ALA A 123 -0.71 1.42 -9.18
N ALA A 124 -1.54 2.05 -8.36
CA ALA A 124 -2.86 1.51 -8.04
C ALA A 124 -3.88 1.69 -9.18
N LEU A 125 -4.03 2.91 -9.70
CA LEU A 125 -5.04 3.20 -10.73
C LEU A 125 -4.55 2.88 -12.14
N GLY A 126 -3.30 3.23 -12.48
CA GLY A 126 -2.72 3.04 -13.81
C GLY A 126 -2.35 1.59 -14.09
N ALA A 127 -1.35 1.06 -13.40
CA ALA A 127 -0.78 -0.25 -13.73
C ALA A 127 -1.76 -1.42 -13.53
N MET A 128 -2.70 -1.33 -12.58
CA MET A 128 -3.70 -2.38 -12.35
C MET A 128 -4.76 -2.47 -13.45
N THR A 129 -4.82 -1.51 -14.38
CA THR A 129 -5.63 -1.70 -15.59
C THR A 129 -5.15 -2.88 -16.43
N ILE A 130 -3.85 -3.21 -16.36
CA ILE A 130 -3.25 -4.32 -17.09
C ILE A 130 -3.80 -5.65 -16.57
N SER A 131 -3.78 -5.89 -15.26
CA SER A 131 -4.30 -7.14 -14.67
C SER A 131 -5.79 -7.30 -14.97
N ALA A 132 -6.60 -6.28 -14.69
CA ALA A 132 -8.04 -6.31 -14.93
C ALA A 132 -8.39 -6.57 -16.41
N THR A 133 -7.68 -5.94 -17.34
CA THR A 133 -7.93 -6.12 -18.78
C THR A 133 -7.54 -7.51 -19.26
N VAL A 134 -6.38 -8.02 -18.83
CA VAL A 134 -5.91 -9.37 -19.18
C VAL A 134 -6.85 -10.41 -18.59
N ASP A 135 -7.17 -10.31 -17.32
CA ASP A 135 -7.95 -11.32 -16.61
C ASP A 135 -9.39 -11.38 -17.13
N VAL A 136 -10.09 -10.25 -17.21
CA VAL A 136 -11.48 -10.21 -17.69
C VAL A 136 -11.56 -10.45 -19.19
N GLY A 137 -10.58 -9.98 -19.96
CA GLY A 137 -10.47 -10.28 -21.39
C GLY A 137 -10.33 -11.79 -21.65
N LEU A 138 -9.52 -12.49 -20.85
CA LEU A 138 -9.40 -13.95 -20.95
C LEU A 138 -10.68 -14.68 -20.54
N LEU A 139 -11.44 -14.18 -19.56
CA LEU A 139 -12.73 -14.75 -19.21
C LEU A 139 -13.73 -14.65 -20.36
N VAL A 140 -13.74 -13.52 -21.08
CA VAL A 140 -14.57 -13.34 -22.28
C VAL A 140 -14.12 -14.25 -23.41
N VAL A 141 -12.81 -14.28 -23.73
CA VAL A 141 -12.27 -15.09 -24.84
C VAL A 141 -12.43 -16.60 -24.58
N THR A 142 -12.55 -17.02 -23.33
CA THR A 142 -12.77 -18.43 -22.95
C THR A 142 -14.23 -18.77 -22.67
N ASP A 143 -15.18 -17.90 -23.06
CA ASP A 143 -16.63 -18.07 -22.87
C ASP A 143 -17.05 -18.30 -21.40
N LYS A 144 -16.21 -17.86 -20.45
CA LYS A 144 -16.51 -17.91 -19.00
C LYS A 144 -17.25 -16.66 -18.52
N LEU A 145 -17.30 -15.60 -19.33
CA LEU A 145 -18.02 -14.35 -19.05
C LEU A 145 -18.67 -13.81 -20.32
N ALA A 146 -19.91 -13.35 -20.22
CA ALA A 146 -20.59 -12.70 -21.34
C ALA A 146 -19.99 -11.32 -21.63
N LEU A 147 -19.93 -10.93 -22.91
CA LEU A 147 -19.43 -9.61 -23.33
C LEU A 147 -20.15 -8.43 -22.66
N GLY A 148 -21.44 -8.57 -22.36
CA GLY A 148 -22.23 -7.55 -21.67
C GLY A 148 -21.77 -7.29 -20.24
N ASP A 149 -21.17 -8.28 -19.59
CA ASP A 149 -20.73 -8.22 -18.19
C ASP A 149 -19.26 -7.79 -18.06
N PHE A 150 -18.59 -7.47 -19.17
CA PHE A 150 -17.18 -7.09 -19.18
C PHE A 150 -16.90 -5.90 -18.26
N TRP A 151 -17.64 -4.79 -18.40
CA TRP A 151 -17.36 -3.56 -17.65
C TRP A 151 -17.64 -3.67 -16.14
N PRO A 152 -18.78 -4.23 -15.69
CA PRO A 152 -19.02 -4.44 -14.27
C PRO A 152 -17.93 -5.29 -13.61
N VAL A 153 -17.53 -6.39 -14.24
CA VAL A 153 -16.52 -7.31 -13.69
C VAL A 153 -15.12 -6.71 -13.75
N TRP A 154 -14.77 -6.06 -14.87
CA TRP A 154 -13.51 -5.33 -15.03
C TRP A 154 -13.33 -4.27 -13.94
N LEU A 155 -14.37 -3.47 -13.67
CA LEU A 155 -14.34 -2.45 -12.64
C LEU A 155 -14.17 -3.08 -11.25
N ALA A 156 -14.90 -4.17 -10.97
CA ALA A 156 -14.82 -4.88 -9.70
C ALA A 156 -13.41 -5.42 -9.42
N TRP A 157 -12.75 -5.98 -10.43
CA TRP A 157 -11.40 -6.56 -10.32
C TRP A 157 -10.34 -5.46 -10.24
N TRP A 158 -10.41 -4.46 -11.11
CA TRP A 158 -9.50 -3.32 -11.11
C TRP A 158 -9.49 -2.59 -9.76
N VAL A 159 -10.67 -2.33 -9.19
CA VAL A 159 -10.74 -1.67 -7.89
C VAL A 159 -10.20 -2.56 -6.77
N GLY A 160 -10.49 -3.87 -6.80
CA GLY A 160 -9.93 -4.82 -5.83
C GLY A 160 -8.39 -4.81 -5.80
N ASP A 161 -7.78 -4.84 -6.99
CA ASP A 161 -6.34 -4.71 -7.17
C ASP A 161 -5.79 -3.36 -6.69
N ALA A 162 -6.44 -2.26 -7.08
CA ALA A 162 -6.08 -0.92 -6.66
C ALA A 162 -6.12 -0.76 -5.13
N MET A 163 -7.15 -1.28 -4.46
CA MET A 163 -7.24 -1.28 -3.00
C MET A 163 -6.16 -2.16 -2.35
N GLY A 164 -5.80 -3.26 -2.99
CA GLY A 164 -4.63 -4.05 -2.61
C GLY A 164 -3.36 -3.20 -2.54
N VAL A 165 -3.08 -2.44 -3.61
CA VAL A 165 -1.93 -1.52 -3.64
C VAL A 165 -2.06 -0.42 -2.59
N LEU A 166 -3.21 0.24 -2.49
CA LEU A 166 -3.38 1.44 -1.65
C LEU A 166 -3.42 1.14 -0.14
N ILE A 167 -3.85 -0.05 0.25
CA ILE A 167 -4.03 -0.41 1.65
C ILE A 167 -2.89 -1.33 2.10
N VAL A 168 -2.58 -2.38 1.33
CA VAL A 168 -1.64 -3.41 1.79
C VAL A 168 -0.18 -3.02 1.52
N ALA A 169 0.14 -2.38 0.39
CA ALA A 169 1.53 -2.02 0.10
C ALA A 169 2.12 -1.03 1.13
N PRO A 170 1.45 0.08 1.50
CA PRO A 170 1.95 1.00 2.53
C PRO A 170 2.14 0.35 3.89
N VAL A 171 1.27 -0.60 4.27
CA VAL A 171 1.43 -1.36 5.53
C VAL A 171 2.74 -2.14 5.51
N ILE A 172 3.03 -2.84 4.42
CA ILE A 172 4.25 -3.65 4.30
C ILE A 172 5.50 -2.77 4.27
N LEU A 173 5.47 -1.68 3.51
CA LEU A 173 6.57 -0.70 3.46
C LEU A 173 6.85 -0.12 4.85
N MET A 174 5.78 0.23 5.58
CA MET A 174 5.89 0.73 6.95
C MET A 174 6.48 -0.30 7.90
N LEU A 175 5.98 -1.54 7.89
CA LEU A 175 6.51 -2.63 8.73
C LEU A 175 8.00 -2.90 8.46
N TYR A 176 8.44 -2.75 7.21
CA TYR A 176 9.84 -2.90 6.84
C TYR A 176 10.73 -1.71 7.28
N ALA A 177 10.16 -0.50 7.28
CA ALA A 177 10.86 0.73 7.63
C ALA A 177 11.00 0.94 9.17
N VAL A 178 10.11 0.37 9.98
CA VAL A 178 10.17 0.47 11.45
C VAL A 178 11.37 -0.31 11.99
N ARG A 179 12.51 0.38 12.16
CA ARG A 179 13.74 -0.17 12.76
C ARG A 179 14.12 0.48 14.09
N THR A 180 13.36 1.48 14.55
CA THR A 180 13.66 2.23 15.77
C THR A 180 12.71 1.82 16.90
N PRO A 181 13.23 1.54 18.12
CA PRO A 181 12.39 1.22 19.26
C PRO A 181 11.50 2.42 19.61
N VAL A 182 10.20 2.18 19.72
CA VAL A 182 9.20 3.20 20.01
C VAL A 182 9.32 3.59 21.50
N SER A 183 9.41 4.89 21.79
CA SER A 183 9.52 5.37 23.18
C SER A 183 8.29 5.01 24.02
N LEU A 184 8.48 4.74 25.33
CA LEU A 184 7.41 4.33 26.26
C LEU A 184 6.23 5.31 26.33
N THR A 185 6.47 6.60 26.11
CA THR A 185 5.42 7.63 26.05
C THR A 185 4.52 7.49 24.82
N ARG A 186 5.07 7.08 23.68
CA ARG A 186 4.30 6.82 22.45
C ARG A 186 3.45 5.56 22.55
N TRP A 187 3.80 4.60 23.40
CA TRP A 187 2.98 3.39 23.63
C TRP A 187 1.64 3.70 24.27
N LYS A 188 1.58 4.64 25.23
CA LYS A 188 0.31 5.06 25.84
C LYS A 188 -0.62 5.67 24.80
N GLU A 189 -0.10 6.56 23.98
CA GLU A 189 -0.87 7.21 22.92
C GLU A 189 -1.30 6.24 21.83
N ALA A 190 -0.45 5.27 21.47
CA ALA A 190 -0.78 4.23 20.50
C ALA A 190 -1.91 3.33 21.05
N ALA A 191 -1.86 3.00 22.35
CA ALA A 191 -2.92 2.26 23.02
C ALA A 191 -4.25 3.04 23.02
N VAL A 192 -4.23 4.36 23.27
CA VAL A 192 -5.46 5.17 23.20
C VAL A 192 -6.02 5.19 21.78
N ILE A 193 -5.21 5.44 20.75
CA ILE A 193 -5.68 5.41 19.36
C ILE A 193 -6.23 4.03 19.00
N LEU A 194 -5.56 2.96 19.42
CA LEU A 194 -6.00 1.60 19.18
C LEU A 194 -7.36 1.32 19.83
N VAL A 195 -7.55 1.73 21.09
CA VAL A 195 -8.83 1.58 21.80
C VAL A 195 -9.92 2.40 21.12
N VAL A 196 -9.66 3.67 20.78
CA VAL A 196 -10.62 4.53 20.08
C VAL A 196 -10.97 3.92 18.72
N ALA A 197 -10.00 3.43 17.96
CA ALA A 197 -10.23 2.75 16.69
C ALA A 197 -11.07 1.48 16.88
N ALA A 198 -10.74 0.65 17.86
CA ALA A 198 -11.43 -0.60 18.18
C ALA A 198 -12.89 -0.39 18.59
N VAL A 199 -13.26 0.78 19.12
CA VAL A 199 -14.64 1.13 19.45
C VAL A 199 -15.34 1.85 18.29
N MET A 200 -14.73 2.91 17.76
CA MET A 200 -15.35 3.78 16.76
C MET A 200 -15.58 3.06 15.42
N VAL A 201 -14.63 2.24 14.97
CA VAL A 201 -14.74 1.57 13.67
C VAL A 201 -15.90 0.57 13.65
N PRO A 202 -16.05 -0.37 14.61
CA PRO A 202 -17.20 -1.26 14.64
C PRO A 202 -18.54 -0.54 14.78
N VAL A 203 -18.60 0.52 15.60
CA VAL A 203 -19.81 1.35 15.71
C VAL A 203 -20.14 1.98 14.36
N ALA A 204 -19.16 2.55 13.67
CA ALA A 204 -19.35 3.19 12.37
C ALA A 204 -19.79 2.21 11.27
N THR A 205 -19.28 0.96 11.29
CA THR A 205 -19.55 -0.04 10.26
C THR A 205 -20.79 -0.90 10.52
N ARG A 206 -21.23 -1.04 11.78
CA ARG A 206 -22.42 -1.84 12.13
C ARG A 206 -23.66 -1.01 12.45
N SER A 207 -23.53 0.30 12.66
CA SER A 207 -24.68 1.19 12.88
C SER A 207 -25.62 1.19 11.66
N SER A 208 -26.94 1.23 11.94
CA SER A 208 -27.99 1.38 10.92
C SER A 208 -27.98 2.76 10.27
N ILE A 209 -27.41 3.76 10.96
CA ILE A 209 -27.13 5.09 10.43
C ILE A 209 -25.72 5.02 9.83
N SER A 210 -25.56 5.44 8.57
CA SER A 210 -24.29 5.35 7.84
C SER A 210 -23.22 6.29 8.43
N MET A 211 -22.54 5.83 9.48
CA MET A 211 -21.56 6.58 10.28
C MET A 211 -20.11 6.41 9.78
N LEU A 212 -19.90 5.90 8.57
CA LEU A 212 -18.57 5.69 7.97
C LEU A 212 -17.71 6.96 7.96
N PHE A 213 -18.33 8.14 7.88
CA PHE A 213 -17.63 9.43 7.94
C PHE A 213 -16.90 9.70 9.27
N LEU A 214 -17.27 9.00 10.35
CA LEU A 214 -16.60 9.14 11.66
C LEU A 214 -15.18 8.55 11.66
N ILE A 215 -14.84 7.78 10.63
CA ILE A 215 -13.52 7.17 10.45
C ILE A 215 -12.49 8.22 9.98
N TYR A 216 -12.89 9.28 9.26
CA TYR A 216 -11.95 10.32 8.81
C TYR A 216 -11.34 11.14 9.96
N PRO A 217 -12.11 11.63 10.96
CA PRO A 217 -11.53 12.27 12.15
C PRO A 217 -10.50 11.38 12.87
N LEU A 218 -10.78 10.08 12.99
CA LEU A 218 -9.85 9.11 13.57
C LEU A 218 -8.56 9.01 12.75
N LEU A 219 -8.67 8.93 11.42
CA LEU A 219 -7.50 8.89 10.52
C LEU A 219 -6.68 10.17 10.58
N ILE A 220 -7.36 11.32 10.64
CA ILE A 220 -6.70 12.62 10.79
C ILE A 220 -5.91 12.67 12.10
N TRP A 221 -6.53 12.24 13.20
CA TRP A 221 -5.88 12.21 14.50
C TRP A 221 -4.69 11.23 14.52
N ALA A 222 -4.85 10.04 13.94
CA ALA A 222 -3.79 9.06 13.81
C ALA A 222 -2.61 9.56 12.96
N ALA A 223 -2.89 10.23 11.84
CA ALA A 223 -1.88 10.84 10.98
C ALA A 223 -1.14 11.99 11.69
N LEU A 224 -1.85 12.84 12.44
CA LEU A 224 -1.24 13.93 13.20
C LEU A 224 -0.31 13.42 14.30
N ARG A 225 -0.65 12.31 14.97
CA ARG A 225 0.16 11.80 16.08
C ARG A 225 1.27 10.85 15.64
N PHE A 226 0.96 9.92 14.76
CA PHE A 226 1.84 8.82 14.37
C PHE A 226 2.24 8.83 12.89
N GLU A 227 1.94 9.90 12.15
CA GLU A 227 2.27 10.02 10.71
C GLU A 227 1.68 8.87 9.90
N LEU A 228 2.45 8.35 8.94
CA LEU A 228 2.05 7.26 8.06
C LEU A 228 1.70 5.96 8.82
N PRO A 229 2.50 5.46 9.80
CA PRO A 229 2.17 4.23 10.53
C PRO A 229 0.78 4.21 11.17
N GLY A 230 0.38 5.28 11.88
CA GLY A 230 -0.91 5.31 12.55
C GLY A 230 -2.08 5.36 11.57
N SER A 231 -1.97 6.22 10.56
CA SER A 231 -3.00 6.41 9.55
C SER A 231 -3.26 5.15 8.73
N VAL A 232 -2.19 4.48 8.28
CA VAL A 232 -2.26 3.28 7.45
C VAL A 232 -2.82 2.08 8.22
N VAL A 233 -2.47 1.91 9.50
CA VAL A 233 -3.05 0.84 10.35
C VAL A 233 -4.54 1.06 10.60
N CYS A 234 -4.94 2.30 10.90
CA CYS A 234 -6.34 2.65 11.10
C CYS A 234 -7.15 2.44 9.80
N ALA A 235 -6.59 2.82 8.65
CA ALA A 235 -7.22 2.63 7.35
C ALA A 235 -7.38 1.14 7.01
N LEU A 236 -6.34 0.32 7.25
CA LEU A 236 -6.42 -1.13 7.09
C LEU A 236 -7.52 -1.73 7.97
N PHE A 237 -7.55 -1.39 9.26
CA PHE A 237 -8.55 -1.91 10.20
C PHE A 237 -9.97 -1.50 9.80
N ALA A 238 -10.19 -0.23 9.46
CA ALA A 238 -11.45 0.28 8.96
C ALA A 238 -11.91 -0.42 7.68
N SER A 239 -10.98 -0.66 6.75
CA SER A 239 -11.28 -1.33 5.48
C SER A 239 -11.67 -2.79 5.68
N VAL A 240 -10.98 -3.52 6.57
CA VAL A 240 -11.33 -4.89 6.94
C VAL A 240 -12.71 -4.94 7.59
N MET A 241 -13.00 -4.04 8.53
CA MET A 241 -14.30 -3.99 9.19
C MET A 241 -15.45 -3.59 8.26
N ALA A 242 -15.22 -2.66 7.34
CA ALA A 242 -16.20 -2.30 6.32
C ALA A 242 -16.45 -3.47 5.35
N THR A 243 -15.41 -4.20 4.97
CA THR A 243 -15.53 -5.41 4.13
C THR A 243 -16.31 -6.51 4.85
N VAL A 244 -16.04 -6.74 6.13
CA VAL A 244 -16.81 -7.71 6.94
C VAL A 244 -18.29 -7.31 7.01
N ALA A 245 -18.57 -6.04 7.33
CA ALA A 245 -19.95 -5.53 7.40
C ALA A 245 -20.68 -5.65 6.05
N ALA A 246 -19.99 -5.39 4.94
CA ALA A 246 -20.51 -5.58 3.59
C ALA A 246 -20.83 -7.05 3.28
N THR A 247 -19.94 -7.99 3.63
CA THR A 247 -20.18 -9.43 3.43
C THR A 247 -21.30 -9.99 4.31
N GLU A 248 -21.51 -9.41 5.50
CA GLU A 248 -22.59 -9.80 6.41
C GLU A 248 -23.92 -9.09 6.10
N ALA A 249 -23.94 -8.18 5.11
CA ALA A 249 -25.09 -7.34 4.75
C ALA A 249 -25.67 -6.55 5.94
N VAL A 250 -24.80 -6.05 6.83
CA VAL A 250 -25.18 -5.29 8.03
C VAL A 250 -24.85 -3.80 7.91
N GLY A 251 -25.46 -3.00 8.79
CA GLY A 251 -25.15 -1.58 8.95
C GLY A 251 -25.38 -0.78 7.65
N PRO A 252 -24.40 0.02 7.19
CA PRO A 252 -24.52 0.85 5.99
C PRO A 252 -24.75 0.07 4.69
N PHE A 253 -24.57 -1.26 4.69
CA PHE A 253 -24.70 -2.13 3.53
C PHE A 253 -26.02 -2.92 3.51
N TYR A 254 -26.86 -2.75 4.53
CA TYR A 254 -28.14 -3.43 4.62
C TYR A 254 -29.08 -3.04 3.46
N ARG A 255 -29.73 -4.04 2.84
CA ARG A 255 -30.66 -3.90 1.69
C ARG A 255 -30.07 -3.31 0.39
N LEU A 256 -28.77 -3.12 0.31
CA LEU A 256 -28.12 -2.72 -0.95
C LEU A 256 -27.96 -3.92 -1.88
N SER A 257 -28.07 -3.68 -3.18
CA SER A 257 -27.66 -4.65 -4.21
C SER A 257 -26.14 -4.87 -4.17
N HIS A 258 -25.66 -5.99 -4.73
CA HIS A 258 -24.24 -6.30 -4.78
C HIS A 258 -23.39 -5.20 -5.45
N THR A 259 -23.93 -4.59 -6.51
CA THR A 259 -23.28 -3.48 -7.22
C THR A 259 -23.23 -2.22 -6.37
N GLU A 260 -24.31 -1.89 -5.64
CA GLU A 260 -24.32 -0.75 -4.71
C GLU A 260 -23.36 -0.97 -3.53
N VAL A 261 -23.31 -2.20 -2.97
CA VAL A 261 -22.36 -2.58 -1.92
C VAL A 261 -20.93 -2.38 -2.42
N MET A 262 -20.62 -2.85 -3.63
CA MET A 262 -19.32 -2.65 -4.26
C MET A 262 -19.01 -1.16 -4.39
N ILE A 263 -19.85 -0.37 -5.06
CA ILE A 263 -19.60 1.06 -5.28
C ILE A 263 -19.38 1.79 -3.95
N LYS A 264 -20.24 1.54 -2.95
CA LYS A 264 -20.15 2.20 -1.65
C LYS A 264 -18.90 1.80 -0.87
N LEU A 265 -18.58 0.50 -0.82
CA LEU A 265 -17.40 -0.01 -0.12
C LEU A 265 -16.11 0.50 -0.77
N GLN A 266 -16.09 0.54 -2.10
CA GLN A 266 -14.93 1.00 -2.85
C GLN A 266 -14.72 2.50 -2.79
N ALA A 267 -15.79 3.30 -2.89
CA ALA A 267 -15.71 4.74 -2.68
C ALA A 267 -15.20 5.06 -1.27
N PHE A 268 -15.68 4.33 -0.26
CA PHE A 268 -15.20 4.46 1.12
C PHE A 268 -13.70 4.09 1.23
N ASN A 269 -13.30 2.90 0.79
CA ASN A 269 -11.92 2.44 0.87
C ASN A 269 -10.94 3.35 0.10
N GLY A 270 -11.30 3.76 -1.12
CA GLY A 270 -10.47 4.59 -1.98
C GLY A 270 -10.27 5.99 -1.41
N THR A 271 -11.35 6.66 -1.00
CA THR A 271 -11.24 8.00 -0.38
C THR A 271 -10.51 7.95 0.96
N MET A 272 -10.72 6.88 1.73
CA MET A 272 -10.03 6.66 3.00
C MET A 272 -8.53 6.48 2.80
N ALA A 273 -8.11 5.58 1.91
CA ALA A 273 -6.71 5.35 1.60
C ALA A 273 -6.04 6.59 1.02
N LEU A 274 -6.70 7.29 0.09
CA LEU A 274 -6.21 8.54 -0.48
C LEU A 274 -6.01 9.60 0.62
N THR A 275 -7.00 9.80 1.48
CA THR A 275 -6.90 10.75 2.59
C THR A 275 -5.77 10.36 3.53
N ALA A 276 -5.67 9.09 3.90
CA ALA A 276 -4.63 8.58 4.79
C ALA A 276 -3.23 8.83 4.22
N LEU A 277 -3.01 8.51 2.94
CA LEU A 277 -1.72 8.68 2.27
C LEU A 277 -1.35 10.14 2.07
N LEU A 278 -2.26 10.96 1.53
CA LEU A 278 -1.99 12.38 1.26
C LEU A 278 -1.80 13.16 2.55
N LEU A 279 -2.64 12.93 3.56
CA LEU A 279 -2.51 13.61 4.85
C LEU A 279 -1.21 13.24 5.53
N SER A 280 -0.84 11.95 5.53
CA SER A 280 0.43 11.49 6.09
C SER A 280 1.62 12.11 5.35
N ALA A 281 1.56 12.17 4.02
CA ALA A 281 2.61 12.76 3.21
C ALA A 281 2.77 14.26 3.48
N VAL A 282 1.67 15.03 3.54
CA VAL A 282 1.69 16.46 3.87
C VAL A 282 2.26 16.71 5.26
N ILE A 283 1.81 15.95 6.28
CA ILE A 283 2.30 16.08 7.65
C ILE A 283 3.79 15.74 7.73
N THR A 284 4.22 14.69 7.04
CA THR A 284 5.63 14.25 7.02
C THR A 284 6.52 15.28 6.32
N GLU A 285 6.07 15.82 5.19
CA GLU A 285 6.77 16.87 4.45
C GLU A 285 6.90 18.15 5.30
N GLN A 286 5.81 18.62 5.91
CA GLN A 286 5.85 19.79 6.82
C GLN A 286 6.81 19.59 7.99
N ARG A 287 6.84 18.39 8.61
CA ARG A 287 7.77 18.09 9.70
C ARG A 287 9.22 18.09 9.24
N ASN A 288 9.49 17.57 8.04
CA ASN A 288 10.83 17.57 7.47
C ASN A 288 11.30 19.00 7.16
N THR A 289 10.45 19.83 6.55
CA THR A 289 10.74 21.26 6.32
C THR A 289 10.98 22.00 7.63
N ARG A 290 10.17 21.75 8.65
CA ARG A 290 10.36 22.36 9.97
C ARG A 290 11.70 21.97 10.59
N ARG A 291 12.05 20.67 10.54
CA ARG A 291 13.35 20.18 11.05
C ARG A 291 14.53 20.74 10.28
N SER A 292 14.42 20.94 8.96
CA SER A 292 15.51 21.54 8.19
C SER A 292 15.71 23.02 8.55
N VAL A 293 14.62 23.76 8.79
CA VAL A 293 14.70 25.15 9.26
C VAL A 293 15.30 25.21 10.67
N GLU A 294 14.84 24.35 11.59
CA GLU A 294 15.39 24.28 12.96
C GLU A 294 16.89 23.95 12.97
N ARG A 295 17.35 23.02 12.12
CA ARG A 295 18.78 22.71 11.96
C ARG A 295 19.58 23.87 11.37
N ALA A 296 19.09 24.51 10.32
CA ALA A 296 19.77 25.67 9.74
C ALA A 296 19.88 26.83 10.74
N CYS A 297 18.86 27.04 11.57
CA CYS A 297 18.93 28.00 12.68
C CYS A 297 19.96 27.60 13.74
N GLN A 298 20.03 26.31 14.12
CA GLN A 298 21.05 25.83 15.06
C GLN A 298 22.47 25.99 14.50
N GLU A 299 22.70 25.63 13.25
CA GLU A 299 24.00 25.82 12.58
C GLU A 299 24.40 27.31 12.54
N LEU A 300 23.45 28.22 12.26
CA LEU A 300 23.71 29.67 12.30
C LEU A 300 24.06 30.16 13.71
N VAL A 301 23.39 29.64 14.74
CA VAL A 301 23.70 29.97 16.14
C VAL A 301 25.09 29.46 16.52
N GLU A 302 25.45 28.23 16.15
CA GLU A 302 26.78 27.67 16.41
C GLU A 302 27.89 28.48 15.71
N VAL A 303 27.68 28.90 14.46
CA VAL A 303 28.64 29.75 13.72
C VAL A 303 28.76 31.14 14.37
N LEU A 304 27.65 31.74 14.78
CA LEU A 304 27.65 33.04 15.48
C LEU A 304 28.35 32.95 16.83
N GLU A 305 28.14 31.89 17.61
CA GLU A 305 28.85 31.63 18.86
C GLU A 305 30.35 31.46 18.62
N HIS A 306 30.74 30.77 17.55
CA HIS A 306 32.15 30.62 17.19
C HIS A 306 32.83 31.94 16.81
N LEU A 307 32.12 32.82 16.09
CA LEU A 307 32.61 34.15 15.69
C LEU A 307 32.64 35.15 16.86
N THR A 308 31.66 35.08 17.77
CA THR A 308 31.59 35.97 18.94
C THR A 308 32.50 35.53 20.09
N ALA A 309 32.83 34.24 20.19
CA ALA A 309 33.80 33.71 21.16
C ALA A 309 35.26 34.07 20.85
N GLY A 310 35.56 34.74 19.72
CA GLY A 310 36.87 35.34 19.45
C GLY A 310 38.01 34.33 19.22
N ASN A 311 37.71 33.09 18.83
CA ASN A 311 38.76 32.14 18.46
C ASN A 311 39.23 32.39 17.01
N PRO A 312 40.52 32.64 16.77
CA PRO A 312 41.03 32.89 15.43
C PRO A 312 40.85 31.64 14.56
N THR A 313 40.35 31.85 13.33
CA THR A 313 40.25 30.83 12.27
C THR A 313 41.54 30.00 12.19
N PRO A 314 41.47 28.65 12.07
CA PRO A 314 42.66 27.84 11.87
C PRO A 314 43.39 28.32 10.61
N ARG A 315 44.65 28.78 10.75
CA ARG A 315 45.48 29.14 9.59
C ARG A 315 45.62 27.93 8.68
N PRO A 316 45.51 28.09 7.35
CA PRO A 316 45.90 27.03 6.42
C PRO A 316 47.37 26.66 6.65
N PRO A 317 47.75 25.38 6.50
CA PRO A 317 49.15 24.98 6.62
C PRO A 317 50.00 25.72 5.59
N PRO A 318 51.26 26.07 5.92
CA PRO A 318 52.15 26.76 4.99
C PRO A 318 52.37 25.88 3.75
N LEU A 319 52.24 26.48 2.57
CA LEU A 319 52.79 25.90 1.35
C LEU A 319 54.31 25.86 1.54
N GLU A 320 54.89 24.66 1.56
CA GLU A 320 56.34 24.49 1.42
C GLU A 320 56.75 25.09 0.07
N GLU A 321 57.43 26.24 0.14
CA GLU A 321 58.23 26.76 -0.96
C GLU A 321 59.39 25.80 -1.18
N ASP A 322 59.24 24.89 -2.14
CA ASP A 322 60.35 24.09 -2.66
C ASP A 322 61.13 24.99 -3.64
N GLY A 323 62.15 25.68 -3.11
CA GLY A 323 63.03 26.60 -3.82
C GLY A 323 64.49 26.18 -3.74
N HIS A 324 64.89 25.34 -4.70
CA HIS A 324 66.23 25.18 -5.31
C HIS A 324 67.52 25.29 -4.46
N THR A 325 68.22 24.16 -4.38
CA THR A 325 69.65 24.03 -4.76
C THR A 325 69.90 22.70 -5.43
#